data_AF-A0A5E6NDJ8-F1
#
_entry.id   AF-A0A5E6NDJ8-F1
#
_cell.length_a   1.000
_cell.length_b   1.000
_cell.length_c   1.000
_cell.angle_alpha   90.00
_cell.angle_beta   90.00
_cell.angle_gamma   90.00
#
_symmetry.space_group_name_H-M   'P 1'
#
loop_
_entity.id
_entity.type
_entity.pdbx_description
1 polymer ?
#
loop_
_entity_poly.entity_id
_entity_poly.type
_entity_poly.pdbx_seq_one_letter_code
_entity_poly.pdbx_strand_id
1 'polypeptide(L)'
;MNLNYLDFEQPIAELEGKIEALESIKNKVDISQEIKALEDKSNALTKKIFSSLSDWQIAQLARHPNRLYTLDYMDSVFDEFIELHAIVLMQMTVQLLAALPN
;
A
#
# COMPACT_ATOMS: atom_id res chain seq x y z
N MET A 1 -18.68 -2.17 -7.00
CA MET A 1 -18.19 -1.25 -5.96
C MET A 1 -16.99 -1.91 -5.31
N ASN A 2 -15.77 -1.52 -5.71
CA ASN A 2 -14.58 -1.96 -4.99
C ASN A 2 -14.65 -1.32 -3.60
N LEU A 3 -14.65 -2.14 -2.54
CA LEU A 3 -14.81 -1.71 -1.13
C LEU A 3 -13.60 -0.90 -0.59
N ASN A 4 -12.66 -0.53 -1.47
CA ASN A 4 -11.34 -0.03 -1.13
C ASN A 4 -11.07 1.40 -1.63
N TYR A 5 -12.08 2.15 -2.11
CA TYR A 5 -11.88 3.53 -2.55
C TYR A 5 -12.67 4.49 -1.67
N LEU A 6 -12.00 5.55 -1.21
CA LEU A 6 -12.64 6.64 -0.49
C LEU A 6 -13.43 7.53 -1.47
N ASP A 7 -14.35 8.36 -0.95
CA ASP A 7 -15.23 9.20 -1.77
C ASP A 7 -14.45 10.13 -2.72
N PHE A 8 -13.32 10.65 -2.25
CA PHE A 8 -12.45 11.52 -3.04
C PHE A 8 -11.56 10.76 -4.03
N GLU A 9 -11.46 9.43 -3.92
CA GLU A 9 -10.70 8.57 -4.84
C GLU A 9 -11.57 8.00 -5.96
N GLN A 10 -12.90 8.11 -5.88
CA GLN A 10 -13.82 7.68 -6.95
C GLN A 10 -13.44 8.17 -8.35
N PRO A 11 -13.02 9.44 -8.56
CA PRO A 11 -12.61 9.92 -9.88
C PRO A 11 -11.39 9.18 -10.45
N ILE A 12 -10.51 8.67 -9.57
CA ILE A 12 -9.33 7.89 -9.94
C ILE A 12 -9.76 6.48 -10.31
N ALA A 13 -10.60 5.85 -9.47
CA ALA A 13 -11.14 4.51 -9.72
C ALA A 13 -11.89 4.41 -11.06
N GLU A 14 -12.63 5.45 -11.44
CA GLU A 14 -13.30 5.52 -12.76
C GLU A 14 -12.31 5.55 -13.93
N LEU A 15 -11.16 6.23 -13.77
CA LEU A 15 -10.13 6.27 -14.81
C LEU A 15 -9.38 4.95 -14.89
N GLU A 16 -9.04 4.34 -13.76
CA GLU A 16 -8.43 3.01 -13.69
C GLU A 16 -9.33 1.95 -14.35
N GLY A 17 -10.64 1.96 -14.05
CA GLY A 17 -11.58 1.04 -14.70
C GLY A 17 -11.69 1.22 -16.21
N LYS A 18 -11.52 2.45 -16.72
CA LYS A 18 -11.46 2.72 -18.17
C LYS A 18 -10.16 2.19 -18.79
N ILE A 19 -9.03 2.36 -18.09
CA ILE A 19 -7.73 1.84 -18.52
C ILE A 19 -7.79 0.31 -18.60
N GLU A 20 -8.28 -0.36 -17.56
CA GLU A 20 -8.41 -1.82 -17.51
C GLU A 20 -9.33 -2.35 -18.63
N ALA A 21 -10.44 -1.67 -18.89
CA ALA A 21 -11.34 -2.01 -19.99
C ALA A 21 -10.64 -1.90 -21.36
N LEU A 22 -9.82 -0.86 -21.57
CA LEU A 22 -9.06 -0.70 -22.81
C LEU A 22 -7.92 -1.72 -22.93
N GLU A 23 -7.23 -2.04 -21.84
CA GLU A 23 -6.20 -3.08 -21.84
C GLU A 23 -6.76 -4.45 -22.27
N SER A 24 -7.99 -4.76 -21.89
CA SER A 24 -8.65 -6.02 -22.30
C SER A 24 -8.90 -6.14 -23.82
N ILE A 25 -8.92 -5.00 -24.54
CA ILE A 25 -9.23 -4.92 -25.99
C ILE A 25 -7.95 -4.73 -26.83
N LYS A 26 -6.81 -4.47 -26.19
CA LYS A 26 -5.51 -4.09 -26.81
C LYS A 26 -5.04 -5.02 -27.93
N ASN A 27 -5.44 -6.29 -27.93
CA ASN A 27 -5.07 -7.25 -28.97
C ASN A 27 -5.76 -7.03 -30.33
N LYS A 28 -6.75 -6.13 -30.42
CA LYS A 28 -7.55 -5.92 -31.65
C LYS A 28 -7.28 -4.58 -32.36
N VAL A 29 -6.77 -3.58 -31.66
CA VAL A 29 -6.55 -2.21 -32.17
C VAL A 29 -5.33 -1.63 -31.45
N ASP A 30 -4.49 -0.84 -32.13
CA ASP A 30 -3.41 -0.10 -31.47
C ASP A 30 -3.98 1.09 -30.68
N ILE A 31 -4.40 0.81 -29.45
CA ILE A 31 -4.91 1.78 -28.47
C ILE A 31 -3.85 2.17 -27.44
N SER A 32 -2.58 1.86 -27.70
CA SER A 32 -1.47 2.09 -26.77
C SER A 32 -1.30 3.57 -26.42
N GLN A 33 -1.54 4.46 -27.39
CA GLN A 33 -1.46 5.92 -27.17
C GLN A 33 -2.61 6.44 -26.30
N GLU A 34 -3.80 5.88 -26.46
CA GLU A 34 -4.99 6.28 -25.69
C GLU A 34 -4.91 5.80 -24.24
N ILE A 35 -4.41 4.57 -24.03
CA ILE A 35 -4.10 4.03 -22.69
C ILE A 35 -3.10 4.96 -21.99
N LYS A 36 -2.00 5.29 -22.66
CA LYS A 36 -0.98 6.18 -22.09
C LYS A 36 -1.53 7.57 -21.73
N ALA A 37 -2.38 8.14 -22.58
CA ALA A 37 -3.02 9.43 -22.29
C ALA A 37 -3.95 9.36 -21.06
N LEU A 38 -4.65 8.24 -20.86
CA LEU A 38 -5.49 8.01 -19.69
C LEU A 38 -4.68 7.76 -18.42
N GLU A 39 -3.56 7.03 -18.51
CA GLU A 39 -2.62 6.85 -17.41
C GLU A 39 -2.03 8.19 -16.95
N ASP A 40 -1.57 9.01 -17.88
CA ASP A 40 -1.04 10.35 -17.59
C ASP A 40 -2.10 11.23 -16.90
N LYS A 41 -3.35 11.14 -17.36
CA LYS A 41 -4.48 11.86 -16.76
C LYS A 41 -4.80 11.35 -15.35
N SER A 42 -4.78 10.03 -15.14
CA SER A 42 -4.98 9.41 -13.83
C SER A 42 -3.90 9.84 -12.84
N ASN A 43 -2.64 9.82 -13.27
CA ASN A 43 -1.50 10.25 -12.47
C ASN A 43 -1.58 11.74 -12.10
N ALA A 44 -1.96 12.60 -13.05
CA ALA A 44 -2.13 14.03 -12.79
C ALA A 44 -3.29 14.30 -11.80
N LEU A 45 -4.41 13.58 -11.95
CA LEU A 45 -5.56 13.70 -11.07
C LEU A 45 -5.24 13.22 -9.66
N THR A 46 -4.55 12.09 -9.55
CA THR A 46 -4.06 11.54 -8.28
C THR A 46 -3.20 12.56 -7.56
N LYS A 47 -2.15 13.09 -8.21
CA LYS A 47 -1.30 14.14 -7.62
C LYS A 47 -2.12 15.34 -7.15
N LYS A 48 -3.08 15.78 -7.94
CA LYS A 48 -3.93 16.92 -7.60
C LYS A 48 -4.78 16.64 -6.35
N ILE A 49 -5.48 15.52 -6.29
CA ILE A 49 -6.34 15.15 -5.16
C ILE A 49 -5.52 15.01 -3.88
N PHE A 50 -4.42 14.24 -3.94
CA PHE A 50 -3.56 14.01 -2.78
C PHE A 50 -2.81 15.28 -2.32
N SER A 51 -2.58 16.25 -3.21
CA SER A 51 -1.98 17.55 -2.85
C SER A 51 -2.93 18.51 -2.12
N SER A 52 -4.24 18.31 -2.24
CA SER A 52 -5.26 19.21 -1.69
C SER A 52 -6.23 18.51 -0.76
N LEU A 53 -5.76 17.51 -0.01
CA LEU A 53 -6.57 16.80 0.96
C LEU A 53 -6.91 17.70 2.16
N SER A 54 -8.15 17.65 2.60
CA SER A 54 -8.58 18.24 3.88
C SER A 54 -8.15 17.35 5.06
N ASP A 55 -8.08 17.94 6.26
CA ASP A 55 -7.69 17.24 7.49
C ASP A 55 -8.52 15.97 7.74
N TRP A 56 -9.82 16.02 7.41
CA TRP A 56 -10.70 14.86 7.53
C TRP A 56 -10.37 13.76 6.52
N GLN A 57 -10.08 14.13 5.27
CA GLN A 57 -9.70 13.17 4.23
C GLN A 57 -8.36 12.49 4.58
N ILE A 58 -7.41 13.23 5.17
CA ILE A 58 -6.17 12.66 5.70
C ILE A 58 -6.47 11.65 6.81
N ALA A 59 -7.38 11.97 7.74
CA ALA A 59 -7.78 11.05 8.80
C ALA A 59 -8.47 9.78 8.26
N GLN A 60 -9.26 9.90 7.19
CA GLN A 60 -9.86 8.75 6.49
C GLN A 60 -8.80 7.88 5.82
N LEU A 61 -7.88 8.49 5.06
CA LEU A 61 -6.76 7.79 4.42
C LEU A 61 -5.88 7.07 5.45
N ALA A 62 -5.67 7.69 6.61
CA ALA A 62 -4.88 7.11 7.67
C ALA A 62 -5.47 5.80 8.23
N ARG A 63 -6.78 5.61 8.08
CA ARG A 63 -7.54 4.43 8.52
C ARG A 63 -7.92 3.51 7.35
N HIS A 64 -7.30 3.69 6.19
CA HIS A 64 -7.57 2.91 5.01
C HIS A 64 -7.30 1.41 5.27
N PRO A 65 -8.19 0.49 4.86
CA PRO A 65 -8.03 -0.95 5.13
C PRO A 65 -6.75 -1.54 4.52
N ASN A 66 -6.29 -1.01 3.38
CA ASN A 66 -5.05 -1.43 2.72
C ASN A 66 -3.81 -0.66 3.20
N ARG A 67 -3.89 0.08 4.30
CA ARG A 67 -2.71 0.76 4.84
C ARG A 67 -1.75 -0.29 5.40
N LEU A 68 -0.52 -0.30 4.91
CA LEU A 68 0.56 -1.15 5.42
C LEU A 68 0.77 -0.91 6.92
N TYR A 69 0.88 -2.00 7.66
CA TYR A 69 1.18 -2.01 9.08
C TYR A 69 2.69 -1.97 9.32
N THR A 70 3.08 -1.72 10.57
CA THR A 70 4.49 -1.61 10.96
C THR A 70 5.32 -2.83 10.57
N LEU A 71 4.75 -4.04 10.66
CA LEU A 71 5.45 -5.28 10.30
C LEU A 71 5.73 -5.36 8.79
N ASP A 72 4.81 -4.87 7.94
CA ASP A 72 4.99 -4.87 6.49
C ASP A 72 6.20 -4.02 6.06
N TYR A 73 6.51 -2.98 6.83
CA TYR A 73 7.72 -2.18 6.60
C TYR A 73 8.99 -2.88 7.07
N MET A 74 8.92 -3.73 8.11
CA MET A 74 10.10 -4.37 8.68
C MET A 74 10.77 -5.29 7.67
N ASP A 75 10.00 -6.05 6.91
CA ASP A 75 10.50 -6.92 5.84
C ASP A 75 11.17 -6.14 4.70
N SER A 76 10.77 -4.88 4.49
CA SER A 76 11.36 -4.03 3.43
C SER A 76 12.60 -3.25 3.87
N VAL A 77 12.79 -3.05 5.18
CA VAL A 77 13.83 -2.18 5.75
C VAL A 77 14.94 -2.98 6.42
N PHE A 78 14.66 -4.18 6.93
CA PHE A 78 15.60 -5.01 7.67
C PHE A 78 15.68 -6.41 7.06
N ASP A 79 16.90 -6.92 6.84
CA ASP A 79 17.11 -8.26 6.31
C ASP A 79 16.90 -9.36 7.38
N GLU A 80 17.20 -9.07 8.65
CA GLU A 80 17.10 -10.01 9.79
C GLU A 80 16.45 -9.34 11.01
N PHE A 81 15.18 -8.96 10.89
CA PHE A 81 14.43 -8.41 12.03
C PHE A 81 14.11 -9.49 13.06
N ILE A 82 14.60 -9.34 14.29
CA ILE A 82 14.24 -10.20 15.42
C ILE A 82 13.25 -9.45 16.31
N GLU A 83 12.01 -9.93 16.34
CA GLU A 83 10.98 -9.38 17.20
C GLU A 83 11.23 -9.80 18.67
N LEU A 84 11.54 -8.82 19.53
CA LEU A 84 11.75 -9.07 20.95
C LEU A 84 10.42 -9.10 21.71
N HIS A 85 9.82 -10.28 21.83
CA HIS A 85 8.71 -10.53 22.75
C HIS A 85 9.23 -10.85 24.17
N ALA A 86 8.49 -10.47 25.22
CA ALA A 86 8.86 -10.76 26.63
C ALA A 86 9.07 -12.26 26.91
N ILE A 87 8.34 -13.13 26.19
CA ILE A 87 8.53 -14.59 26.21
C ILE A 87 9.89 -14.99 25.60
N VAL A 88 10.28 -14.37 24.49
CA VAL A 88 11.56 -14.61 23.81
C VAL A 88 12.72 -14.12 24.68
N LEU A 89 12.56 -12.98 25.36
CA LEU A 89 13.51 -12.48 26.36
C LEU A 89 13.66 -13.43 27.55
N MET A 90 12.57 -14.04 28.05
CA MET A 90 12.67 -15.06 29.10
C MET A 90 13.39 -16.32 28.60
N GLN A 91 13.13 -16.79 27.38
CA GLN A 91 13.84 -17.96 26.84
C GLN A 91 15.34 -17.68 26.62
N MET A 92 15.69 -16.53 26.06
CA MET A 92 17.09 -16.14 25.86
C MET A 92 17.83 -15.98 27.20
N THR A 93 17.19 -15.38 28.21
CA THR A 93 17.80 -15.25 29.54
C THR A 93 17.95 -16.59 30.25
N VAL A 94 16.97 -17.50 30.13
CA VAL A 94 17.06 -18.88 30.67
C VAL A 94 18.18 -19.67 29.99
N GLN A 95 18.32 -19.57 28.67
CA GLN A 95 19.40 -20.21 27.94
C GLN A 95 20.78 -19.66 28.31
N LEU A 96 20.90 -18.34 28.49
CA LEU A 96 22.16 -17.71 28.92
C LEU A 96 22.56 -18.16 30.34
N LEU A 97 21.60 -18.24 31.27
CA LEU A 97 21.81 -18.71 32.64
C LEU A 97 22.20 -20.20 32.70
N ALA A 98 21.60 -21.04 31.85
CA ALA A 98 21.95 -22.46 31.74
C ALA A 98 23.35 -22.69 31.12
N ALA A 99 23.87 -21.72 30.38
CA ALA A 99 25.20 -21.78 29.75
C ALA A 99 26.33 -21.25 30.65
N LEU A 100 26.03 -20.71 31.83
CA LEU A 100 27.04 -20.32 32.82
C LEU A 100 27.58 -21.58 33.52
N PRO A 101 28.90 -21.83 33.51
CA PRO A 101 29.49 -22.90 34.30
C PRO A 101 29.36 -22.57 35.80
N ASN A 102 29.06 -23.59 36.61
CA ASN A 102 29.02 -23.51 38.07
C ASN A 102 30.33 -22.99 38.67
#